data_AF-A0A8T3E3N7-F1
#
_entry.id   AF-A0A8T3E3N7-F1
#
_cell.length_a   1.000
_cell.length_b   1.000
_cell.length_c   1.000
_cell.angle_alpha   90.00
_cell.angle_beta   90.00
_cell.angle_gamma   90.00
#
_symmetry.space_group_name_H-M   'P 1'
#
loop_
_entity.id
_entity.type
_entity.pdbx_description
1 polymer ?
#
loop_
_entity_poly.entity_id
_entity_poly.type
_entity_poly.pdbx_seq_one_letter_code
_entity_poly.pdbx_strand_id
1 'polypeptide(L)'
;MSVLPPVRRDRIITKLPKCFTKEAALHTENSFHSKVKTACQEHRTGTVGFKISKVIVVGDVAVGKTCLINRFCKDTFDKNYKATIGVDFEMERFEVLGVPFSLQLWDTAGQERFKCIASTYYRGAQAIIIVFDVNDVASLDHARQWLEDAMKENDPSSVLLFLVGTKKDLSSPAQFSQIEQDAIKLAEEIKAEYWAVSALSGESVKEFFFRVAALTFEANVLAELEKSGSRRIGDVVRINSNSVNLYATSKKKQPNCCQ
;
A
#
# COMPACT_ATOMS: atom_id res chain seq x y z
N MET A 1 -11.33 -15.01 -22.24
CA MET A 1 -11.39 -14.69 -20.80
C MET A 1 -10.11 -15.22 -20.17
N SER A 2 -9.12 -14.36 -19.92
CA SER A 2 -7.92 -14.76 -19.18
C SER A 2 -8.32 -14.94 -17.71
N VAL A 3 -8.63 -16.18 -17.33
CA VAL A 3 -8.88 -16.52 -15.93
C VAL A 3 -7.55 -16.34 -15.23
N LEU A 4 -7.42 -15.24 -14.48
CA LEU A 4 -6.27 -15.00 -13.63
C LEU A 4 -6.08 -16.22 -12.72
N PRO A 5 -4.83 -16.71 -12.53
CA PRO A 5 -4.60 -17.87 -11.69
C PRO A 5 -5.16 -17.65 -10.27
N PRO A 6 -5.70 -18.71 -9.65
CA PRO A 6 -6.37 -18.63 -8.35
C PRO A 6 -5.41 -18.10 -7.28
N VAL A 7 -5.97 -17.36 -6.30
CA VAL A 7 -5.22 -16.87 -5.14
C VAL A 7 -4.57 -18.06 -4.42
N ARG A 8 -3.29 -17.92 -4.04
CA ARG A 8 -2.60 -18.98 -3.27
C ARG A 8 -3.33 -19.19 -1.94
N ARG A 9 -3.51 -20.45 -1.53
CA ARG A 9 -4.21 -20.78 -0.28
C ARG A 9 -3.58 -20.14 0.96
N ASP A 10 -2.29 -19.83 0.90
CA ASP A 10 -1.53 -19.18 1.96
C ASP A 10 -1.56 -17.64 1.87
N ARG A 11 -2.54 -17.05 1.17
CA ARG A 11 -2.80 -15.60 1.02
C ARG A 11 -4.23 -15.18 1.35
N ILE A 12 -4.87 -15.93 2.24
CA ILE A 12 -6.25 -15.68 2.70
C ILE A 12 -6.20 -14.99 4.07
N ILE A 13 -6.90 -13.86 4.19
CA ILE A 13 -6.99 -13.03 5.40
C ILE A 13 -8.44 -12.96 5.85
N THR A 14 -8.77 -13.69 6.92
CA THR A 14 -10.12 -13.70 7.53
C THR A 14 -10.20 -12.87 8.82
N LYS A 15 -9.05 -12.56 9.41
CA LYS A 15 -8.91 -11.74 10.62
C LYS A 15 -7.79 -10.72 10.41
N LEU A 16 -7.91 -9.58 11.06
CA LEU A 16 -6.90 -8.53 10.98
C LEU A 16 -5.59 -9.06 11.62
N PRO A 17 -4.46 -9.08 10.89
CA PRO A 17 -3.17 -9.49 11.44
C PRO A 17 -2.76 -8.58 12.60
N LYS A 18 -2.04 -9.11 13.58
CA LYS A 18 -1.56 -8.33 14.73
C LYS A 18 -0.46 -7.35 14.28
N CYS A 19 -0.35 -6.22 14.97
CA CYS A 19 0.81 -5.36 14.88
C CYS A 19 2.04 -6.02 15.52
N PHE A 20 3.23 -5.52 15.18
CA PHE A 20 4.50 -6.02 15.73
C PHE A 20 4.66 -5.65 17.21
N THR A 21 4.56 -4.36 17.54
CA THR A 21 4.54 -3.84 18.91
C THR A 21 3.30 -2.97 19.12
N LYS A 22 2.75 -2.94 20.33
CA LYS A 22 1.58 -2.10 20.64
C LYS A 22 1.92 -0.63 20.76
N GLU A 23 3.15 -0.33 21.18
CA GLU A 23 3.66 1.03 21.40
C GLU A 23 3.74 1.81 20.07
N ALA A 24 4.15 1.13 18.99
CA ALA A 24 4.29 1.74 17.67
C ALA A 24 3.20 1.27 16.67
N ALA A 25 1.98 0.97 17.14
CA ALA A 25 0.86 0.59 16.29
C ALA A 25 -0.20 1.68 16.24
N LEU A 26 -0.47 2.20 15.04
CA LEU A 26 -1.57 3.15 14.83
C LEU A 26 -2.94 2.47 14.91
N HIS A 27 -3.01 1.21 14.48
CA HIS A 27 -4.25 0.42 14.48
C HIS A 27 -4.17 -0.67 15.55
N THR A 28 -4.63 -0.38 16.77
CA THR A 28 -4.60 -1.31 17.91
C THR A 28 -5.80 -2.27 17.95
N GLU A 29 -6.80 -2.04 17.11
CA GLU A 29 -7.97 -2.90 16.93
C GLU A 29 -7.56 -4.32 16.50
N ASN A 30 -8.21 -5.33 17.06
CA ASN A 30 -7.95 -6.74 16.75
C ASN A 30 -8.83 -7.27 15.61
N SER A 31 -9.64 -6.41 14.98
CA SER A 31 -10.65 -6.84 14.03
C SER A 31 -10.95 -5.76 13.00
N PHE A 32 -11.31 -6.16 11.79
CA PHE A 32 -11.76 -5.22 10.76
C PHE A 32 -12.96 -4.40 11.24
N HIS A 33 -13.03 -3.15 10.79
CA HIS A 33 -14.09 -2.20 11.03
C HIS A 33 -15.46 -2.82 10.67
N SER A 34 -16.46 -2.61 11.51
CA SER A 34 -17.80 -3.21 11.37
C SER A 34 -18.40 -2.98 9.97
N LYS A 35 -18.39 -1.74 9.49
CA LYS A 35 -18.81 -1.37 8.12
C LYS A 35 -18.12 -2.18 7.02
N VAL A 36 -16.83 -2.46 7.15
CA VAL A 36 -16.07 -3.25 6.16
C VAL A 36 -16.52 -4.71 6.19
N LYS A 37 -16.68 -5.30 7.37
CA LYS A 37 -17.22 -6.66 7.51
C LYS A 37 -18.61 -6.77 6.90
N THR A 38 -19.51 -5.85 7.21
CA THR A 38 -20.87 -5.81 6.65
C THR A 38 -20.83 -5.68 5.13
N ALA A 39 -20.01 -4.76 4.58
CA ALA A 39 -19.87 -4.56 3.14
C ALA A 39 -19.35 -5.81 2.41
N CYS A 40 -18.44 -6.58 3.03
CA CYS A 40 -17.94 -7.84 2.46
C CYS A 40 -18.98 -8.97 2.57
N GLN A 41 -19.69 -9.08 3.70
CA GLN A 41 -20.67 -10.14 3.96
C GLN A 41 -21.95 -10.00 3.13
N GLU A 42 -22.41 -8.77 2.88
CA GLU A 42 -23.66 -8.50 2.14
C GLU A 42 -23.60 -8.93 0.68
N HIS A 43 -22.48 -9.49 0.19
CA HIS A 43 -22.30 -9.91 -1.20
C HIS A 43 -22.88 -8.86 -2.16
N ARG A 44 -22.55 -7.57 -1.93
CA ARG A 44 -22.54 -6.58 -3.01
C ARG A 44 -21.40 -6.94 -3.96
N THR A 45 -21.47 -8.13 -4.53
CA THR A 45 -20.52 -8.82 -5.40
C THR A 45 -20.35 -8.10 -6.74
N GLY A 46 -21.18 -7.08 -7.01
CA GLY A 46 -20.97 -6.13 -8.10
C GLY A 46 -20.35 -4.78 -7.68
N THR A 47 -20.27 -4.44 -6.39
CA THR A 47 -19.81 -3.12 -5.91
C THR A 47 -18.41 -3.17 -5.30
N VAL A 48 -18.06 -4.24 -4.59
CA VAL A 48 -16.71 -4.47 -4.08
C VAL A 48 -15.93 -5.31 -5.09
N GLY A 49 -15.73 -4.75 -6.30
CA GLY A 49 -14.92 -5.40 -7.34
C GLY A 49 -13.48 -5.63 -6.90
N PHE A 50 -12.69 -6.34 -7.72
CA PHE A 50 -11.25 -6.56 -7.51
C PHE A 50 -10.56 -5.27 -7.04
N LYS A 51 -10.04 -5.29 -5.82
CA LYS A 51 -9.38 -4.14 -5.21
C LYS A 51 -7.88 -4.25 -5.36
N ILE A 52 -7.23 -3.12 -5.64
CA ILE A 52 -5.78 -3.06 -5.78
C ILE A 52 -5.26 -1.89 -4.95
N SER A 53 -4.20 -2.14 -4.16
CA SER A 53 -3.45 -1.09 -3.48
C SER A 53 -2.03 -1.04 -3.99
N LYS A 54 -1.59 0.16 -4.33
CA LYS A 54 -0.21 0.51 -4.62
C LYS A 54 0.55 0.77 -3.34
N VAL A 55 1.68 0.11 -3.21
CA VAL A 55 2.62 0.21 -2.10
C VAL A 55 3.98 0.54 -2.68
N ILE A 56 4.58 1.63 -2.21
CA ILE A 56 5.95 1.98 -2.59
C ILE A 56 6.91 1.64 -1.46
N VAL A 57 8.08 1.12 -1.80
CA VAL A 57 9.12 0.76 -0.84
C VAL A 57 10.33 1.65 -1.07
N VAL A 58 10.66 2.46 -0.07
CA VAL A 58 11.70 3.51 -0.11
C VAL A 58 12.71 3.31 1.02
N GLY A 59 13.90 3.91 0.89
CA GLY A 59 15.00 3.75 1.85
C GLY A 59 16.35 3.66 1.16
N ASP A 60 17.42 3.65 1.94
CA ASP A 60 18.80 3.72 1.43
C ASP A 60 19.21 2.51 0.55
N VAL A 61 20.33 2.66 -0.15
CA VAL A 61 20.97 1.56 -0.88
C VAL A 61 21.32 0.42 0.11
N ALA A 62 21.17 -0.83 -0.33
CA ALA A 62 21.58 -2.02 0.42
C ALA A 62 20.93 -2.26 1.80
N VAL A 63 19.91 -1.48 2.20
CA VAL A 63 19.13 -1.77 3.43
C VAL A 63 18.37 -3.09 3.33
N GLY A 64 17.89 -3.46 2.13
CA GLY A 64 17.25 -4.78 1.91
C GLY A 64 15.84 -4.74 1.32
N LYS A 65 15.41 -3.64 0.71
CA LYS A 65 14.09 -3.47 0.06
C LYS A 65 13.74 -4.61 -0.91
N THR A 66 14.61 -4.84 -1.89
CA THR A 66 14.45 -5.90 -2.89
C THR A 66 14.42 -7.29 -2.27
N CYS A 67 15.28 -7.56 -1.27
CA CYS A 67 15.29 -8.84 -0.55
C CYS A 67 14.01 -9.06 0.24
N LEU A 68 13.47 -8.00 0.87
CA LEU A 68 12.22 -8.04 1.61
C LEU A 68 11.04 -8.41 0.69
N ILE A 69 10.93 -7.75 -0.46
CA ILE A 69 9.87 -8.03 -1.45
C ILE A 69 10.03 -9.44 -2.03
N ASN A 70 11.25 -9.83 -2.46
CA ASN A 70 11.50 -11.15 -3.01
C ASN A 70 11.27 -12.27 -2.00
N ARG A 71 11.62 -12.06 -0.72
CA ARG A 71 11.31 -13.02 0.34
C ARG A 71 9.80 -13.20 0.47
N PHE A 72 9.02 -12.14 0.38
CA PHE A 72 7.56 -12.26 0.50
C PHE A 72 6.90 -12.89 -0.73
N CYS A 73 7.18 -12.39 -1.93
CA CYS A 73 6.49 -12.80 -3.17
C CYS A 73 6.97 -14.16 -3.69
N LYS A 74 8.29 -14.39 -3.65
CA LYS A 74 8.95 -15.52 -4.30
C LYS A 74 9.47 -16.57 -3.32
N ASP A 75 9.48 -16.25 -2.02
CA ASP A 75 10.13 -17.06 -0.98
C ASP A 75 11.61 -17.34 -1.28
N THR A 76 12.29 -16.35 -1.87
CA THR A 76 13.70 -16.43 -2.25
C THR A 76 14.53 -15.35 -1.57
N PHE A 77 15.78 -15.67 -1.27
CA PHE A 77 16.79 -14.73 -0.81
C PHE A 77 18.09 -14.95 -1.58
N ASP A 78 18.56 -13.92 -2.28
CA ASP A 78 19.86 -13.94 -2.96
C ASP A 78 20.88 -13.17 -2.11
N LYS A 79 22.01 -13.84 -1.82
CA LYS A 79 23.14 -13.23 -1.09
C LYS A 79 23.96 -12.30 -1.97
N ASN A 80 23.91 -12.48 -3.29
CA ASN A 80 24.66 -11.66 -4.22
C ASN A 80 23.94 -10.32 -4.39
N TYR A 81 24.48 -9.29 -3.76
CA TYR A 81 23.95 -7.95 -3.89
C TYR A 81 23.97 -7.49 -5.34
N LYS A 82 22.80 -7.12 -5.86
CA LYS A 82 22.62 -6.44 -7.13
C LYS A 82 21.81 -5.18 -6.86
N ALA A 83 22.40 -4.02 -7.15
CA ALA A 83 21.69 -2.76 -6.98
C ALA A 83 20.49 -2.68 -7.93
N THR A 84 19.31 -2.34 -7.41
CA THR A 84 18.13 -2.06 -8.24
C THR A 84 18.42 -0.84 -9.09
N ILE A 85 18.27 -0.99 -10.41
CA ILE A 85 18.39 0.09 -11.37
C ILE A 85 16.98 0.58 -11.68
N GLY A 86 16.66 1.82 -11.29
CA GLY A 86 15.31 2.37 -11.49
C GLY A 86 14.30 1.82 -10.50
N VAL A 87 13.27 1.12 -11.00
CA VAL A 87 12.14 0.61 -10.21
C VAL A 87 11.75 -0.77 -10.71
N ASP A 88 11.53 -1.70 -9.78
CA ASP A 88 10.99 -3.04 -10.06
C ASP A 88 9.55 -3.16 -9.50
N PHE A 89 8.77 -4.07 -10.09
CA PHE A 89 7.35 -4.21 -9.81
C PHE A 89 6.97 -5.66 -9.55
N GLU A 90 6.32 -5.91 -8.42
CA GLU A 90 5.74 -7.20 -8.07
C GLU A 90 4.25 -7.04 -7.73
N MET A 91 3.44 -8.01 -8.16
CA MET A 91 2.01 -8.04 -7.81
C MET A 91 1.70 -9.28 -6.99
N GLU A 92 1.27 -9.08 -5.75
CA GLU A 92 0.85 -10.18 -4.88
C GLU A 92 -0.67 -10.18 -4.71
N ARG A 93 -1.30 -11.35 -4.90
CA ARG A 93 -2.76 -11.51 -4.76
C ARG A 93 -3.14 -12.08 -3.41
N PHE A 94 -4.23 -11.54 -2.86
CA PHE A 94 -4.81 -11.94 -1.60
C PHE A 94 -6.31 -12.17 -1.76
N GLU A 95 -6.89 -12.86 -0.77
CA GLU A 95 -8.32 -12.86 -0.52
C GLU A 95 -8.54 -12.32 0.89
N VAL A 96 -9.19 -11.16 1.01
CA VAL A 96 -9.45 -10.51 2.30
C VAL A 96 -10.94 -10.53 2.56
N LEU A 97 -11.39 -11.20 3.63
CA LEU A 97 -12.80 -11.38 3.95
C LEU A 97 -13.63 -11.96 2.79
N GLY A 98 -13.05 -12.86 2.00
CA GLY A 98 -13.69 -13.45 0.82
C GLY A 98 -13.66 -12.57 -0.43
N VAL A 99 -13.05 -11.37 -0.37
CA VAL A 99 -12.95 -10.44 -1.49
C VAL A 99 -11.56 -10.52 -2.13
N PRO A 100 -11.46 -10.70 -3.46
CA PRO A 100 -10.19 -10.65 -4.18
C PRO A 100 -9.51 -9.28 -4.05
N PHE A 101 -8.26 -9.29 -3.61
CA PHE A 101 -7.45 -8.10 -3.39
C PHE A 101 -6.03 -8.30 -3.97
N SER A 102 -5.34 -7.23 -4.32
CA SER A 102 -3.94 -7.30 -4.76
C SER A 102 -3.13 -6.14 -4.26
N LEU A 103 -1.90 -6.45 -3.84
CA LEU A 103 -0.86 -5.46 -3.60
C LEU A 103 0.00 -5.32 -4.84
N GLN A 104 0.24 -4.08 -5.24
CA GLN A 104 1.26 -3.68 -6.19
C GLN A 104 2.45 -3.17 -5.38
N LEU A 105 3.53 -3.93 -5.34
CA LEU A 105 4.75 -3.60 -4.63
C LEU A 105 5.74 -2.99 -5.61
N TRP A 106 6.08 -1.72 -5.38
CA TRP A 106 7.03 -0.97 -6.19
C TRP A 106 8.36 -0.87 -5.44
N ASP A 107 9.33 -1.68 -5.84
CA ASP A 107 10.70 -1.66 -5.32
C ASP A 107 11.47 -0.52 -5.95
N THR A 108 11.98 0.42 -5.16
CA THR A 108 12.69 1.58 -5.70
C THR A 108 14.20 1.48 -5.48
N ALA A 109 14.97 2.00 -6.43
CA ALA A 109 16.40 2.16 -6.25
C ALA A 109 16.67 3.10 -5.06
N GLY A 110 17.46 2.62 -4.09
CA GLY A 110 17.88 3.45 -2.94
C GLY A 110 18.96 4.46 -3.28
N GLN A 111 19.49 4.46 -4.51
CA GLN A 111 20.62 5.30 -4.88
C GLN A 111 20.14 6.69 -5.29
N GLU A 112 20.76 7.71 -4.71
CA GLU A 112 20.49 9.12 -4.94
C GLU A 112 20.48 9.50 -6.42
N ARG A 113 21.38 8.92 -7.22
CA ARG A 113 21.45 9.15 -8.68
C ARG A 113 20.20 8.68 -9.45
N PHE A 114 19.42 7.76 -8.87
CA PHE A 114 18.19 7.24 -9.45
C PHE A 114 16.92 7.76 -8.75
N LYS A 115 17.04 8.59 -7.70
CA LYS A 115 15.89 9.15 -6.96
C LYS A 115 14.92 9.91 -7.87
N CYS A 116 15.41 10.70 -8.82
CA CYS A 116 14.55 11.44 -9.76
C CYS A 116 13.73 10.50 -10.67
N ILE A 117 14.25 9.30 -10.97
CA ILE A 117 13.51 8.31 -11.75
C ILE A 117 12.48 7.64 -10.85
N ALA A 118 12.87 7.25 -9.63
CA ALA A 118 12.00 6.61 -8.65
C ALA A 118 10.79 7.50 -8.25
N SER A 119 10.99 8.81 -8.10
CA SER A 119 9.95 9.73 -7.66
C SER A 119 8.75 9.80 -8.62
N THR A 120 8.97 9.59 -9.91
CA THR A 120 7.87 9.52 -10.90
C THR A 120 6.89 8.38 -10.64
N TYR A 121 7.32 7.37 -9.87
CA TYR A 121 6.50 6.22 -9.49
C TYR A 121 5.85 6.36 -8.11
N TYR A 122 6.11 7.44 -7.35
CA TYR A 122 5.56 7.61 -6.01
C TYR A 122 4.07 7.94 -6.00
N ARG A 123 3.58 8.65 -7.02
CA ARG A 123 2.21 9.17 -7.06
C ARG A 123 1.15 8.09 -6.86
N GLY A 124 0.19 8.38 -5.99
CA GLY A 124 -1.00 7.56 -5.77
C GLY A 124 -0.72 6.29 -4.97
N ALA A 125 0.29 6.29 -4.10
CA ALA A 125 0.53 5.21 -3.16
C ALA A 125 -0.55 5.21 -2.07
N GLN A 126 -1.11 4.03 -1.76
CA GLN A 126 -1.97 3.84 -0.59
C GLN A 126 -1.16 3.46 0.66
N ALA A 127 0.05 2.95 0.48
CA ALA A 127 0.99 2.75 1.57
C ALA A 127 2.43 3.06 1.16
N ILE A 128 3.20 3.58 2.11
CA ILE A 128 4.64 3.81 1.98
C ILE A 128 5.35 2.97 3.03
N ILE A 129 6.27 2.14 2.57
CA ILE A 129 7.14 1.34 3.43
C ILE A 129 8.52 1.98 3.40
N ILE A 130 8.92 2.58 4.52
CA ILE A 130 10.24 3.18 4.71
C ILE A 130 11.13 2.12 5.36
N VAL A 131 12.19 1.71 4.66
CA VAL A 131 13.06 0.60 5.06
C VAL A 131 14.42 1.13 5.49
N PHE A 132 14.89 0.64 6.64
CA PHE A 132 16.24 0.88 7.15
C PHE A 132 16.89 -0.45 7.59
N ASP A 133 18.20 -0.45 7.80
CA ASP A 133 18.94 -1.58 8.34
C ASP A 133 19.11 -1.38 9.86
N VAL A 134 18.69 -2.35 10.67
CA VAL A 134 18.78 -2.24 12.14
C VAL A 134 20.22 -2.17 12.64
N ASN A 135 21.20 -2.47 11.80
CA ASN A 135 22.62 -2.41 12.12
C ASN A 135 23.29 -1.12 11.61
N ASP A 136 22.55 -0.22 10.97
CA ASP A 136 23.03 1.04 10.42
C ASP A 136 22.16 2.22 10.88
N VAL A 137 22.64 2.94 11.90
CA VAL A 137 21.96 4.11 12.48
C VAL A 137 21.73 5.21 11.45
N ALA A 138 22.67 5.43 10.53
CA ALA A 138 22.52 6.48 9.51
C ALA A 138 21.33 6.19 8.58
N SER A 139 21.08 4.90 8.29
CA SER A 139 19.93 4.50 7.48
C SER A 139 18.58 4.81 8.15
N LEU A 140 18.53 4.80 9.50
CA LEU A 140 17.36 5.23 10.27
C LEU A 140 17.21 6.76 10.23
N ASP A 141 18.29 7.51 10.37
CA ASP A 141 18.27 8.98 10.30
C ASP A 141 17.75 9.48 8.94
N HIS A 142 18.16 8.82 7.85
CA HIS A 142 17.71 9.14 6.50
C HIS A 142 16.24 8.78 6.23
N ALA A 143 15.58 7.98 7.07
CA ALA A 143 14.20 7.55 6.87
C ALA A 143 13.22 8.73 6.78
N ARG A 144 13.48 9.83 7.52
CA ARG A 144 12.67 11.06 7.43
C ARG A 144 12.74 11.69 6.05
N GLN A 145 13.95 11.82 5.50
CA GLN A 145 14.14 12.40 4.18
C GLN A 145 13.44 11.56 3.11
N TRP A 146 13.51 10.23 3.21
CA TRP A 146 12.80 9.33 2.30
C TRP A 146 11.29 9.47 2.39
N LEU A 147 10.74 9.62 3.60
CA LEU A 147 9.32 9.89 3.79
C LEU A 147 8.93 11.23 3.16
N GLU A 148 9.66 12.30 3.46
CA GLU A 148 9.39 13.63 2.90
C GLU A 148 9.39 13.62 1.38
N ASP A 149 10.36 12.97 0.76
CA ASP A 149 10.46 12.84 -0.69
C ASP A 149 9.28 12.04 -1.27
N ALA A 150 8.87 10.95 -0.62
CA ALA A 150 7.72 10.15 -1.03
C ALA A 150 6.39 10.91 -0.87
N MET A 151 6.29 11.74 0.16
CA MET A 151 5.08 12.50 0.49
C MET A 151 4.85 13.71 -0.41
N LYS A 152 5.88 14.25 -1.07
CA LYS A 152 5.71 15.32 -2.08
C LYS A 152 4.73 14.96 -3.19
N GLU A 153 4.58 13.67 -3.49
CA GLU A 153 3.75 13.14 -4.57
C GLU A 153 2.45 12.47 -4.09
N ASN A 154 2.16 12.50 -2.79
CA ASN A 154 1.05 11.76 -2.17
C ASN A 154 0.24 12.61 -1.17
N ASP A 155 -1.04 12.30 -1.00
CA ASP A 155 -1.92 12.98 -0.04
C ASP A 155 -1.75 12.37 1.37
N PRO A 156 -1.27 13.15 2.36
CA PRO A 156 -1.03 12.66 3.73
C PRO A 156 -2.24 12.05 4.42
N SER A 157 -3.45 12.45 4.04
CA SER A 157 -4.68 11.93 4.66
C SER A 157 -5.06 10.52 4.18
N SER A 158 -4.42 10.04 3.11
CA SER A 158 -4.85 8.83 2.38
C SER A 158 -3.82 7.69 2.39
N VAL A 159 -2.64 7.93 2.96
CA VAL A 159 -1.50 7.02 2.87
C VAL A 159 -1.19 6.40 4.23
N LEU A 160 -1.09 5.08 4.26
CA LEU A 160 -0.61 4.35 5.44
C LEU A 160 0.92 4.30 5.45
N LEU A 161 1.54 4.60 6.59
CA LEU A 161 2.99 4.65 6.74
C LEU A 161 3.49 3.46 7.56
N PHE A 162 4.57 2.84 7.11
CA PHE A 162 5.24 1.75 7.82
C PHE A 162 6.74 2.02 7.88
N LEU A 163 7.32 1.91 9.07
CA LEU A 163 8.78 1.97 9.27
C LEU A 163 9.30 0.55 9.52
N VAL A 164 10.21 0.06 8.68
CA VAL A 164 10.64 -1.33 8.68
C VAL A 164 12.15 -1.44 8.88
N GLY A 165 12.54 -1.99 10.02
CA GLY A 165 13.91 -2.39 10.31
C GLY A 165 14.20 -3.77 9.75
N THR A 166 15.14 -3.88 8.82
CA THR A 166 15.55 -5.13 8.18
C THR A 166 16.86 -5.67 8.74
N LYS A 167 17.24 -6.90 8.35
CA LYS A 167 18.47 -7.59 8.79
C LYS A 167 18.56 -7.80 10.30
N LYS A 168 17.41 -8.01 10.95
CA LYS A 168 17.32 -8.35 12.37
C LYS A 168 18.18 -9.56 12.76
N ASP A 169 18.35 -10.51 11.85
CA ASP A 169 19.18 -11.71 12.02
C ASP A 169 20.67 -11.42 12.25
N LEU A 170 21.17 -10.25 11.85
CA LEU A 170 22.57 -9.85 12.03
C LEU A 170 22.82 -9.10 13.34
N SER A 171 21.77 -8.70 14.05
CA SER A 171 21.88 -7.86 15.24
C SER A 171 21.90 -8.70 16.51
N SER A 172 22.78 -8.35 17.46
CA SER A 172 22.70 -8.93 18.80
C SER A 172 21.48 -8.40 19.56
N PRO A 173 20.89 -9.14 20.53
CA PRO A 173 19.74 -8.66 21.28
C PRO A 173 19.95 -7.30 21.96
N ALA A 174 21.17 -7.03 22.43
CA ALA A 174 21.53 -5.76 23.06
C ALA A 174 21.57 -4.60 22.06
N GLN A 175 22.16 -4.80 20.88
CA GLN A 175 22.21 -3.78 19.81
C GLN A 175 20.81 -3.52 19.24
N PHE A 176 20.04 -4.59 18.99
CA PHE A 176 18.68 -4.50 18.50
C PHE A 176 17.79 -3.70 19.46
N SER A 177 17.89 -3.96 20.77
CA SER A 177 17.09 -3.22 21.76
C SER A 177 17.38 -1.71 21.78
N GLN A 178 18.58 -1.28 21.42
CA GLN A 178 18.93 0.16 21.38
C GLN A 178 18.31 0.82 20.15
N ILE A 179 18.56 0.25 18.96
CA ILE A 179 18.02 0.80 17.71
C ILE A 179 16.49 0.71 17.64
N GLU A 180 15.89 -0.31 18.23
CA GLU A 180 14.43 -0.48 18.29
C GLU A 180 13.76 0.68 19.05
N GLN A 181 14.34 1.13 20.15
CA GLN A 181 13.80 2.28 20.89
C GLN A 181 13.79 3.57 20.06
N ASP A 182 14.87 3.82 19.32
CA ASP A 182 14.97 5.01 18.47
C ASP A 182 14.05 4.90 17.24
N ALA A 183 13.90 3.69 16.68
CA ALA A 183 12.97 3.44 15.60
C ALA A 183 11.50 3.59 16.04
N ILE A 184 11.14 3.16 17.26
CA ILE A 184 9.80 3.37 17.83
C ILE A 184 9.50 4.85 18.00
N LYS A 185 10.43 5.64 18.58
CA LYS A 185 10.27 7.10 18.70
C LYS A 185 10.06 7.75 17.34
N LEU A 186 10.89 7.39 16.36
CA LEU A 186 10.75 7.90 15.00
C LEU A 186 9.39 7.53 14.39
N ALA A 187 8.96 6.28 14.55
CA ALA A 187 7.68 5.78 14.04
C ALA A 187 6.49 6.55 14.64
N GLU A 188 6.51 6.83 15.94
CA GLU A 188 5.50 7.66 16.60
C GLU A 188 5.45 9.07 16.02
N GLU A 189 6.61 9.70 15.85
CA GLU A 189 6.71 11.07 15.32
C GLU A 189 6.20 11.19 13.89
N ILE A 190 6.55 10.24 13.03
CA ILE A 190 6.10 10.23 11.63
C ILE A 190 4.74 9.57 11.43
N LYS A 191 4.11 9.08 12.51
CA LYS A 191 2.85 8.32 12.50
C LYS A 191 2.92 7.13 11.55
N ALA A 192 3.94 6.30 11.71
CA ALA A 192 4.10 5.03 11.00
C ALA A 192 3.96 3.84 11.95
N GLU A 193 3.48 2.71 11.43
CA GLU A 193 3.55 1.44 12.18
C GLU A 193 4.95 0.82 12.05
N TYR A 194 5.61 0.53 13.17
CA TYR A 194 6.97 -0.04 13.19
C TYR A 194 6.96 -1.57 13.08
N TRP A 195 7.91 -2.11 12.31
CA TRP A 195 8.16 -3.55 12.18
C TRP A 195 9.66 -3.85 12.13
N ALA A 196 10.10 -4.92 12.80
CA ALA A 196 11.42 -5.50 12.61
C ALA A 196 11.32 -6.86 11.91
N VAL A 197 12.10 -7.06 10.85
CA VAL A 197 12.01 -8.22 9.96
C VAL A 197 13.39 -8.74 9.56
N SER A 198 13.44 -9.99 9.11
CA SER A 198 14.61 -10.56 8.44
C SER A 198 14.21 -11.22 7.12
N ALA A 199 14.72 -10.69 6.00
CA ALA A 199 14.57 -11.33 4.71
C ALA A 199 15.40 -12.62 4.59
N LEU A 200 16.48 -12.77 5.37
CA LEU A 200 17.30 -13.98 5.36
C LEU A 200 16.56 -15.14 6.02
N SER A 201 16.13 -14.98 7.28
CA SER A 201 15.45 -16.02 8.05
C SER A 201 13.96 -16.15 7.70
N GLY A 202 13.37 -15.10 7.12
CA GLY A 202 11.93 -14.99 6.87
C GLY A 202 11.13 -14.48 8.08
N GLU A 203 11.80 -14.18 9.21
CA GLU A 203 11.16 -13.71 10.43
C GLU A 203 10.33 -12.43 10.18
N SER A 204 9.06 -12.47 10.59
CA SER A 204 8.08 -11.38 10.53
C SER A 204 7.74 -10.85 9.14
N VAL A 205 8.35 -11.36 8.06
CA VAL A 205 8.13 -10.86 6.69
C VAL A 205 6.69 -11.13 6.23
N LYS A 206 6.20 -12.34 6.45
CA LYS A 206 4.84 -12.72 6.03
C LYS A 206 3.79 -11.93 6.82
N GLU A 207 3.95 -11.87 8.13
CA GLU A 207 3.05 -11.16 9.05
C GLU A 207 2.97 -9.68 8.70
N PHE A 208 4.11 -9.07 8.39
CA PHE A 208 4.20 -7.68 7.97
C PHE A 208 3.39 -7.41 6.69
N PHE A 209 3.63 -8.14 5.59
CA PHE A 209 2.90 -7.89 4.35
C PHE A 209 1.42 -8.26 4.43
N PHE A 210 1.06 -9.24 5.26
CA PHE A 210 -0.34 -9.52 5.58
C PHE A 210 -1.01 -8.34 6.28
N ARG A 211 -0.31 -7.71 7.22
CA ARG A 211 -0.77 -6.52 7.92
C ARG A 211 -0.97 -5.36 6.94
N VAL A 212 0.00 -5.10 6.07
CA VAL A 212 -0.10 -4.07 5.01
C VAL A 212 -1.30 -4.35 4.10
N ALA A 213 -1.49 -5.60 3.67
CA ALA A 213 -2.61 -5.98 2.81
C ALA A 213 -3.96 -5.73 3.48
N ALA A 214 -4.10 -6.13 4.73
CA ALA A 214 -5.35 -5.99 5.47
C ALA A 214 -5.71 -4.52 5.72
N LEU A 215 -4.76 -3.70 6.17
CA LEU A 215 -5.00 -2.29 6.47
C LEU A 215 -5.29 -1.47 5.21
N THR A 216 -4.55 -1.69 4.13
CA THR A 216 -4.80 -1.00 2.86
C THR A 216 -6.12 -1.43 2.21
N PHE A 217 -6.52 -2.70 2.35
CA PHE A 217 -7.84 -3.17 1.95
C PHE A 217 -8.95 -2.46 2.73
N GLU A 218 -8.84 -2.42 4.06
CA GLU A 218 -9.80 -1.75 4.94
C GLU A 218 -9.95 -0.26 4.59
N ALA A 219 -8.83 0.46 4.45
CA ALA A 219 -8.82 1.86 4.08
C ALA A 219 -9.51 2.10 2.72
N ASN A 220 -9.22 1.27 1.71
CA ASN A 220 -9.86 1.36 0.40
C ASN A 220 -11.37 1.15 0.48
N VAL A 221 -11.83 0.13 1.21
CA VAL A 221 -13.28 -0.14 1.34
C VAL A 221 -13.98 1.00 2.06
N LEU A 222 -13.40 1.54 3.15
CA LEU A 222 -13.97 2.68 3.86
C LEU A 222 -14.09 3.92 2.97
N ALA A 223 -13.03 4.28 2.24
CA ALA A 223 -13.02 5.42 1.33
C ALA A 223 -14.08 5.30 0.22
N GLU A 224 -14.36 4.09 -0.26
CA GLU A 224 -15.42 3.86 -1.25
C GLU A 224 -16.83 3.94 -0.68
N LEU A 225 -17.03 3.46 0.55
CA LEU A 225 -18.31 3.56 1.24
C LEU A 225 -18.69 5.02 1.50
N GLU A 226 -17.72 5.86 1.86
CA GLU A 226 -17.92 7.30 2.04
C GLU A 226 -18.32 7.98 0.72
N LYS A 227 -17.57 7.73 -0.36
CA LYS A 227 -17.90 8.25 -1.70
C LYS A 227 -19.28 7.81 -2.19
N SER A 228 -19.68 6.57 -1.88
CA SER A 228 -20.99 6.02 -2.27
C SER A 228 -22.14 6.60 -1.42
N GLY A 229 -21.88 6.91 -0.15
CA GLY A 229 -22.82 7.60 0.73
C GLY A 229 -23.14 9.01 0.25
N SER A 230 -22.13 9.77 -0.18
CA SER A 230 -22.31 11.12 -0.72
C SER A 230 -23.10 11.13 -2.04
N ARG A 231 -22.95 10.10 -2.90
CA ARG A 231 -23.73 9.99 -4.15
C ARG A 231 -25.22 9.71 -3.94
N ARG A 232 -25.62 9.09 -2.81
CA ARG A 232 -27.04 8.80 -2.51
C ARG A 232 -27.84 10.02 -2.05
N ILE A 233 -27.19 11.12 -1.67
CA ILE A 233 -27.85 12.33 -1.17
C ILE A 233 -28.17 13.33 -2.31
N GLY A 234 -27.57 13.17 -3.50
CA GLY A 234 -27.71 14.12 -4.62
C GLY A 234 -28.71 13.76 -5.73
N ASP A 235 -29.04 12.48 -5.94
CA ASP A 235 -29.82 12.07 -7.12
C ASP A 235 -31.16 11.39 -6.75
N VAL A 236 -32.13 12.22 -6.34
CA VAL A 236 -33.56 11.92 -6.54
C VAL A 236 -34.19 13.09 -7.28
N VAL A 237 -33.80 13.29 -8.54
CA VAL A 237 -34.66 14.01 -9.48
C VAL A 237 -35.74 13.03 -9.91
N ARG A 238 -36.90 13.08 -9.24
CA ARG A 238 -38.14 12.48 -9.75
C ARG A 238 -38.51 13.19 -11.04
N ILE A 239 -38.16 12.60 -12.18
CA ILE A 239 -38.72 12.99 -13.47
C ILE A 239 -40.16 12.48 -13.47
N ASN A 240 -41.10 13.37 -13.14
CA ASN A 240 -42.51 13.12 -13.36
C ASN A 240 -42.78 13.34 -14.86
N SER A 241 -43.26 12.29 -15.52
CA SER A 241 -43.68 12.33 -16.91
C SER A 241 -44.82 13.33 -17.09
N ASN A 242 -44.58 14.41 -17.82
CA ASN A 242 -45.60 15.05 -18.64
C ASN A 242 -44.95 15.63 -19.90
N SER A 243 -45.30 14.98 -21.00
CA SER A 243 -44.98 15.29 -22.39
C SER A 243 -45.41 16.69 -22.81
N VAL A 244 -44.54 17.44 -23.48
CA VAL A 244 -44.90 18.19 -24.69
C VAL A 244 -43.74 18.20 -25.69
N ASN A 245 -44.05 17.70 -26.88
CA ASN A 245 -43.33 17.71 -28.16
C ASN A 245 -42.44 18.93 -28.45
N LEU A 246 -41.21 18.68 -28.93
CA LEU A 246 -40.47 19.59 -29.80
C LEU A 246 -39.60 18.77 -30.80
N TYR A 247 -40.24 18.24 -31.85
CA TYR A 247 -39.55 17.93 -33.10
C TYR A 247 -39.79 19.10 -34.06
N ALA A 248 -38.77 19.93 -34.27
CA ALA A 248 -38.64 20.77 -35.45
C ALA A 248 -37.16 20.82 -35.86
N THR A 249 -36.89 20.08 -36.92
CA THR A 249 -35.71 19.99 -37.79
C THR A 249 -35.04 21.33 -38.15
N SER A 250 -33.69 21.35 -38.25
CA SER A 250 -32.98 21.83 -39.46
C SER A 250 -31.44 21.66 -39.44
N LYS A 251 -30.97 20.76 -40.32
CA LYS A 251 -29.81 20.76 -41.24
C LYS A 251 -28.47 21.49 -40.92
N LYS A 252 -27.41 20.68 -41.10
CA LYS A 252 -25.97 20.93 -41.36
C LYS A 252 -25.61 22.19 -42.17
N LYS A 253 -24.47 22.82 -41.83
CA LYS A 253 -23.49 23.40 -42.78
C LYS A 253 -22.04 23.27 -42.23
N GLN A 254 -21.12 22.99 -43.16
CA GLN A 254 -19.69 22.70 -43.00
C GLN A 254 -18.80 23.99 -42.96
N PRO A 255 -17.49 23.87 -42.66
CA PRO A 255 -16.59 24.96 -42.27
C PRO A 255 -15.89 25.63 -43.47
N ASN A 256 -15.33 26.83 -43.27
CA ASN A 256 -14.38 27.47 -44.19
C ASN A 256 -13.07 27.85 -43.49
N CYS A 257 -11.97 27.50 -44.18
CA CYS A 257 -10.58 27.88 -43.94
C CYS A 257 -10.22 29.20 -44.65
N CYS A 258 -9.18 29.87 -44.12
CA CYS A 258 -8.21 30.81 -44.71
C CYS A 258 -8.68 32.05 -45.50
N GLN A 259 -8.30 33.23 -44.99
CA GLN A 259 -7.39 34.19 -45.64
C GLN A 259 -6.64 34.98 -44.56
#